data_AF-A0A2D6X619-F1
#
_entry.id   AF-A0A2D6X619-F1
#
_cell.length_a   1.000
_cell.length_b   1.000
_cell.length_c   1.000
_cell.angle_alpha   90.00
_cell.angle_beta   90.00
_cell.angle_gamma   90.00
#
_symmetry.space_group_name_H-M   'P 1'
#
loop_
_entity.id
_entity.type
_entity.pdbx_description
1 polymer ?
#
loop_
_entity_poly.entity_id
_entity_poly.type
_entity_poly.pdbx_seq_one_letter_code
_entity_poly.pdbx_strand_id
1 'polypeptide(L)'
;MSILEGAAEAIKDRHGRHGDYRDTHRRIARLWSAYLDVEITETDVARMQILLKVARSRTGDETDEDHAKDMAGYADLLQKLAVWRETVPE
;
A
#
# COMPACT_ATOMS: atom_id res chain seq x y z
N MET A 1 -14.40 -2.68 16.74
CA MET A 1 -14.04 -2.68 15.31
C MET A 1 -12.79 -3.53 15.16
N SER A 2 -12.81 -4.54 14.32
CA SER A 2 -11.65 -5.38 14.04
C SER A 2 -10.59 -4.61 13.23
N ILE A 3 -9.36 -5.13 13.23
CA ILE A 3 -8.27 -4.60 12.39
C ILE A 3 -8.67 -4.55 10.92
N LEU A 4 -9.37 -5.58 10.42
CA LEU A 4 -9.79 -5.68 9.03
C LEU A 4 -10.87 -4.65 8.69
N GLU A 5 -11.85 -4.44 9.57
CA GLU A 5 -12.86 -3.39 9.41
C GLU A 5 -12.23 -2.00 9.42
N GLY A 6 -11.27 -1.76 10.33
CA GLY A 6 -10.54 -0.50 10.39
C GLY A 6 -9.68 -0.25 9.15
N ALA A 7 -9.03 -1.28 8.61
CA ALA A 7 -8.24 -1.17 7.39
C ALA A 7 -9.13 -0.85 6.17
N ALA A 8 -10.30 -1.50 6.06
CA ALA A 8 -11.25 -1.25 4.99
C ALA A 8 -11.78 0.18 5.00
N GLU A 9 -12.14 0.72 6.18
CA GLU A 9 -12.60 2.11 6.29
C GLU A 9 -11.45 3.08 5.99
N ALA A 10 -10.23 2.81 6.45
CA ALA A 10 -9.07 3.64 6.15
C ALA A 10 -8.77 3.72 4.64
N ILE A 11 -8.90 2.62 3.89
CA ILE A 11 -8.75 2.61 2.43
C ILE A 11 -9.84 3.47 1.78
N LYS A 12 -11.09 3.31 2.20
CA LYS A 12 -12.25 4.03 1.68
C LYS A 12 -12.14 5.54 1.92
N ASP A 13 -11.77 5.95 3.14
CA ASP A 13 -11.54 7.35 3.50
C ASP A 13 -10.39 7.98 2.72
N ARG A 14 -9.31 7.23 2.49
CA ARG A 14 -8.17 7.72 1.71
C ARG A 14 -8.52 7.88 0.24
N HIS A 15 -9.35 7.00 -0.32
CA HIS A 15 -9.82 7.14 -1.70
C HIS A 15 -10.59 8.45 -1.92
N GLY A 16 -11.48 8.80 -0.97
CA GLY A 16 -12.24 10.05 -1.03
C GLY A 16 -11.37 11.33 -0.91
N ARG A 17 -10.21 11.25 -0.26
CA ARG A 17 -9.34 12.41 0.01
C ARG A 17 -8.12 12.55 -0.91
N HIS A 18 -7.57 11.44 -1.37
CA HIS A 18 -6.27 11.40 -2.06
C HIS A 18 -6.36 10.83 -3.48
N GLY A 19 -7.56 10.52 -3.96
CA GLY A 19 -7.79 9.94 -5.28
C GLY A 19 -7.56 8.43 -5.32
N ASP A 20 -7.41 7.88 -6.53
CA ASP A 20 -7.21 6.45 -6.69
C ASP A 20 -5.84 6.02 -6.12
N TYR A 21 -5.87 5.05 -5.21
CA TYR A 21 -4.67 4.48 -4.61
C TYR A 21 -3.76 3.83 -5.67
N ARG A 22 -4.34 3.32 -6.77
CA ARG A 22 -3.62 2.69 -7.87
C ARG A 22 -2.77 3.71 -8.60
N ASP A 23 -3.36 4.86 -8.93
CA ASP A 23 -2.65 5.96 -9.57
C ASP A 23 -1.54 6.49 -8.65
N THR A 24 -1.80 6.54 -7.35
CA THR A 24 -0.80 6.95 -6.36
C THR A 24 0.38 5.99 -6.34
N HIS A 25 0.15 4.68 -6.28
CA HIS A 25 1.23 3.69 -6.27
C HIS A 25 2.00 3.66 -7.59
N ARG A 26 1.32 3.81 -8.74
CA ARG A 26 1.98 3.93 -10.05
C ARG A 26 2.87 5.17 -10.14
N ARG A 27 2.40 6.31 -9.61
CA ARG A 27 3.23 7.54 -9.57
C ARG A 27 4.45 7.34 -8.70
N ILE A 28 4.28 6.74 -7.51
CA ILE A 28 5.41 6.43 -6.62
C ILE A 28 6.41 5.50 -7.31
N ALA A 29 5.92 4.44 -7.96
CA ALA A 29 6.74 3.49 -8.70
C ALA A 29 7.59 4.22 -9.76
N ARG A 30 6.97 5.06 -10.60
CA ARG A 30 7.69 5.87 -11.59
C ARG A 30 8.71 6.82 -10.98
N LEU A 31 8.37 7.49 -9.88
CA LEU A 31 9.28 8.40 -9.19
C LEU A 31 10.50 7.67 -8.63
N TRP A 32 10.28 6.53 -7.97
CA TRP A 32 11.35 5.73 -7.38
C TRP A 32 12.21 5.08 -8.46
N SER A 33 11.60 4.59 -9.54
CA SER A 33 12.34 4.05 -10.67
C SER A 33 13.27 5.09 -11.30
N ALA A 34 12.75 6.30 -11.54
CA ALA A 34 13.55 7.39 -12.09
C ALA A 34 14.68 7.84 -11.16
N TYR A 35 14.46 7.78 -9.84
CA TYR A 35 15.44 8.20 -8.85
C TYR A 35 16.55 7.15 -8.63
N LEU A 36 16.20 5.87 -8.61
CA LEU A 36 17.11 4.77 -8.31
C LEU A 36 17.74 4.13 -9.55
N ASP A 37 17.27 4.47 -10.75
CA ASP A 37 17.64 3.84 -12.01
C ASP A 37 17.42 2.32 -12.01
N VAL A 38 16.33 1.89 -11.37
CA VAL A 38 15.90 0.49 -11.24
C VAL A 38 14.41 0.43 -11.54
N GLU A 39 13.96 -0.55 -12.32
CA GLU A 39 12.53 -0.74 -12.56
C GLU A 39 11.82 -1.16 -11.27
N ILE A 40 10.89 -0.33 -10.80
CA ILE A 40 10.01 -0.57 -9.66
C ILE A 40 8.57 -0.52 -10.16
N THR A 41 7.77 -1.52 -9.77
CA THR A 41 6.35 -1.59 -10.11
C THR A 41 5.47 -1.06 -8.97
N GLU A 42 4.21 -0.69 -9.26
CA GLU A 42 3.22 -0.37 -8.22
C GLU A 42 3.05 -1.47 -7.18
N THR A 43 3.18 -2.74 -7.56
CA THR A 43 3.12 -3.88 -6.64
C THR A 43 4.32 -3.88 -5.69
N ASP A 44 5.51 -3.54 -6.17
CA ASP A 44 6.71 -3.45 -5.32
C ASP A 44 6.58 -2.31 -4.32
N VAL A 45 5.99 -1.17 -4.71
CA VAL A 45 5.66 -0.08 -3.79
C VAL A 45 4.77 -0.58 -2.65
N ALA A 46 3.70 -1.30 -2.95
CA ALA A 46 2.80 -1.84 -1.92
C ALA A 46 3.52 -2.79 -0.96
N ARG A 47 4.38 -3.68 -1.48
CA ARG A 47 5.21 -4.59 -0.65
C ARG A 47 6.19 -3.82 0.23
N MET A 48 6.85 -2.80 -0.32
CA MET A 48 7.80 -1.98 0.42
C MET A 48 7.11 -1.18 1.54
N GLN A 49 5.88 -0.72 1.35
CA GLN A 49 5.09 -0.08 2.41
C GLN A 49 4.74 -1.05 3.55
N ILE A 50 4.49 -2.33 3.26
CA ILE A 50 4.33 -3.37 4.29
C ILE A 50 5.64 -3.55 5.08
N LEU A 51 6.76 -3.69 4.39
CA LEU A 51 8.08 -3.83 5.03
C LEU A 51 8.41 -2.62 5.91
N LEU A 52 8.07 -1.40 5.47
CA LEU A 52 8.20 -0.18 6.27
C LEU A 52 7.42 -0.29 7.59
N LYS A 53 6.18 -0.80 7.54
CA LYS A 53 5.35 -0.97 8.75
C LYS A 53 5.90 -2.05 9.68
N VAL A 54 6.40 -3.16 9.14
CA VAL A 54 7.13 -4.19 9.92
C VAL A 54 8.37 -3.59 10.59
N ALA A 55 9.14 -2.76 9.89
CA ALA A 55 10.32 -2.12 10.48
C ALA A 55 9.93 -1.14 11.59
N ARG A 56 8.84 -0.37 11.40
CA ARG A 56 8.32 0.56 12.39
C ARG A 56 7.79 -0.15 13.64
N SER A 57 7.09 -1.27 13.49
CA SER A 57 6.59 -2.00 14.66
C SER A 57 7.70 -2.48 15.57
N ARG A 58 8.89 -2.80 15.03
CA ARG A 58 10.06 -3.25 15.81
C ARG A 58 10.77 -2.15 16.59
N THR A 59 10.49 -0.88 16.32
CA THR A 59 11.16 0.27 16.93
C THR A 59 10.19 1.21 17.65
N GLY A 60 8.89 1.08 17.40
CA GLY A 60 7.80 1.78 18.08
C GLY A 60 7.11 0.89 19.11
N ASP A 61 5.91 1.32 19.54
CA ASP A 61 5.04 0.51 20.38
C ASP A 61 4.48 -0.65 19.55
N GLU A 62 4.93 -1.87 19.82
CA GLU A 62 4.45 -3.09 19.14
C GLU A 62 2.95 -3.33 19.33
N THR A 63 2.32 -2.68 20.32
CA THR A 63 0.88 -2.74 20.58
C THR A 63 0.06 -1.73 19.78
N ASP A 64 0.71 -0.85 19.01
CA ASP A 64 0.03 0.09 18.13
C ASP A 64 -0.66 -0.65 16.98
N GLU A 65 -1.97 -0.79 17.11
CA GLU A 65 -2.84 -1.42 16.13
C GLU A 65 -2.77 -0.78 14.74
N ASP A 66 -2.34 0.49 14.62
CA ASP A 66 -2.24 1.17 13.32
C ASP A 66 -1.23 0.49 12.40
N HIS A 67 -0.19 -0.13 12.95
CA HIS A 67 0.76 -0.89 12.14
C HIS A 67 0.09 -2.11 11.49
N ALA A 68 -0.68 -2.86 12.27
CA ALA A 68 -1.43 -4.01 11.77
C ALA A 68 -2.53 -3.60 10.78
N LYS A 69 -3.24 -2.50 11.05
CA LYS A 69 -4.27 -1.93 10.16
C LYS A 69 -3.67 -1.49 8.83
N ASP A 70 -2.58 -0.74 8.84
CA ASP A 70 -1.91 -0.30 7.60
C ASP A 70 -1.39 -1.48 6.78
N MET A 71 -0.78 -2.50 7.43
CA MET A 71 -0.32 -3.71 6.73
C MET A 71 -1.46 -4.46 6.07
N ALA A 72 -2.59 -4.65 6.77
CA ALA A 72 -3.78 -5.26 6.20
C ALA A 72 -4.32 -4.46 5.01
N GLY A 73 -4.31 -3.13 5.12
CA GLY A 73 -4.69 -2.24 4.03
C GLY A 73 -3.79 -2.41 2.80
N TYR A 74 -2.48 -2.41 2.96
CA TYR A 74 -1.54 -2.62 1.84
C TYR A 74 -1.63 -4.03 1.23
N ALA A 75 -1.95 -5.06 2.03
CA ALA A 75 -2.17 -6.40 1.51
C ALA A 75 -3.41 -6.50 0.60
N ASP A 76 -4.52 -5.86 0.99
CA ASP A 76 -5.72 -5.77 0.13
C ASP A 76 -5.44 -4.98 -1.16
N LEU A 77 -4.68 -3.88 -1.05
CA LEU A 77 -4.23 -3.09 -2.21
C LEU A 77 -3.39 -3.94 -3.17
N LEU A 78 -2.52 -4.81 -2.65
CA LEU A 78 -1.69 -5.70 -3.46
C LEU A 78 -2.54 -6.67 -4.30
N GLN A 79 -3.58 -7.27 -3.72
CA GLN A 79 -4.52 -8.12 -4.45
C GLN A 79 -5.24 -7.33 -5.55
N LYS A 80 -5.69 -6.12 -5.24
CA LYS A 80 -6.40 -5.26 -6.20
C LYS A 80 -5.51 -4.83 -7.37
N LEU A 81 -4.23 -4.54 -7.13
CA LEU A 81 -3.26 -4.22 -8.17
C LEU A 81 -2.95 -5.44 -9.07
N ALA A 82 -2.86 -6.64 -8.49
CA ALA A 82 -2.66 -7.87 -9.24
C ALA A 82 -3.82 -8.13 -10.22
N VAL A 83 -5.07 -8.04 -9.75
CA VAL A 83 -6.28 -8.19 -10.58
C VAL A 83 -6.39 -7.08 -11.63
N TRP A 84 -6.00 -5.85 -11.30
CA TRP A 84 -6.07 -4.74 -12.26
C TRP A 84 -5.12 -4.96 -13.45
N ARG A 85 -3.90 -5.47 -13.22
CA ARG A 85 -2.97 -5.84 -14.30
C ARG A 85 -3.52 -6.90 -15.25
N GLU A 86 -4.35 -7.82 -14.77
CA GLU A 86 -4.98 -8.85 -15.61
C GLU A 86 -6.13 -8.31 -16.46
N THR A 87 -6.79 -7.24 -16.00
CA THR A 87 -8.01 -6.71 -16.61
C THR A 87 -7.79 -5.51 -17.54
N VAL A 88 -6.65 -4.81 -17.40
CA VAL A 88 -6.24 -3.72 -18.28
C VAL A 88 -4.81 -3.99 -18.77
N PRO A 89 -4.64 -4.69 -19.92
CA PRO A 89 -3.34 -4.82 -20.58
C PRO A 89 -2.87 -3.43 -21.06
N GLU A 90 -1.55 -3.23 -21.09
CA GLU A 90 -0.89 -1.94 -21.40
C GLU A 90 -1.37 -1.24 -22.68
#